data_AF-A0AA51UFR0-F1
#
_entry.id   AF-A0AA51UFR0-F1
#
_cell.length_a   1.000
_cell.length_b   1.000
_cell.length_c   1.000
_cell.angle_alpha   90.00
_cell.angle_beta   90.00
_cell.angle_gamma   90.00
#
_symmetry.space_group_name_H-M   'P 1'
#
loop_
_entity.id
_entity.type
_entity.pdbx_description
1 polymer ?
#
loop_
_entity_poly.entity_id
_entity_poly.type
_entity_poly.pdbx_seq_one_letter_code
_entity_poly.pdbx_strand_id
1 'polypeptide(L)' 'MGSLNKCPECYGEFHTDVSGIQICKVCGYWTKINTARMESIMLYEEAVMLYE' A
#
# COMPACT_ATOMS: atom_id res chain seq x y z
N MET A 1 -9.95 -2.77 7.05
CA MET A 1 -8.97 -2.72 5.94
C MET A 1 -8.93 -1.29 5.46
N GLY A 2 -7.81 -0.59 5.70
CA GLY A 2 -7.71 0.84 5.45
C GLY A 2 -7.49 1.14 3.97
N SER A 3 -8.37 1.93 3.37
CA SER A 3 -8.14 2.48 2.03
C SER A 3 -6.85 3.29 2.01
N LEU A 4 -6.08 3.20 0.92
CA LEU A 4 -4.87 4.00 0.70
C LEU A 4 -5.27 5.47 0.49
N ASN A 5 -5.46 6.21 1.57
CA ASN A 5 -5.79 7.64 1.52
C ASN A 5 -4.54 8.51 1.32
N LYS A 6 -3.33 7.94 1.42
CA LYS A 6 -2.04 8.62 1.28
C LYS A 6 -1.07 7.80 0.43
N CYS A 7 -0.18 8.49 -0.28
CA CYS A 7 0.83 7.86 -1.12
C CYS A 7 1.76 6.98 -0.28
N PRO A 8 1.97 5.71 -0.65
CA PRO A 8 2.88 4.83 0.09
C PRO A 8 4.35 5.23 -0.01
N GLU A 9 4.74 5.95 -1.07
CA GLU A 9 6.14 6.30 -1.35
C GLU A 9 6.58 7.58 -0.62
N CYS A 10 5.71 8.59 -0.60
CA CYS A 10 6.07 9.92 -0.09
C CYS A 10 5.06 10.47 0.92
N TYR A 11 4.05 9.69 1.30
CA TYR A 11 2.95 10.09 2.20
C TYR A 11 2.15 11.31 1.75
N GLY A 12 2.38 11.78 0.51
CA GLY A 12 1.65 12.87 -0.12
C GLY A 12 0.21 12.51 -0.45
N GLU A 13 -0.60 13.52 -0.72
CA GLU A 13 -2.01 13.36 -1.06
C GLU A 13 -2.21 12.83 -2.49
N PHE A 14 -3.28 12.05 -2.64
CA PHE A 14 -3.75 11.58 -3.93
C PHE A 14 -4.72 12.56 -4.58
N HIS A 15 -4.63 12.69 -5.90
CA HIS A 15 -5.67 13.23 -6.74
C HIS A 15 -6.43 12.08 -7.38
N THR A 16 -7.76 12.08 -7.25
CA THR A 16 -8.62 11.03 -7.80
C THR A 16 -9.23 11.51 -9.11
N ASP A 17 -9.06 10.73 -10.17
CA ASP A 17 -9.71 10.96 -11.46
C ASP A 17 -11.06 10.24 -11.56
N VAL A 18 -11.95 10.70 -12.45
CA VAL A 18 -13.30 10.16 -12.67
C VAL A 18 -13.30 8.67 -13.06
N SER A 19 -12.19 8.19 -13.61
CA SER A 19 -11.99 6.77 -13.96
C SER A 19 -11.66 5.87 -12.75
N GLY A 20 -11.59 6.42 -11.55
CA GLY A 20 -11.27 5.65 -10.35
C GLY A 20 -9.78 5.38 -10.15
N ILE A 21 -8.92 6.24 -10.72
CA ILE A 21 -7.46 6.18 -10.59
C ILE A 21 -7.03 7.29 -9.61
N GLN A 22 -6.18 6.95 -8.66
CA GLN A 22 -5.57 7.87 -7.70
C GLN A 22 -4.11 8.10 -8.07
N ILE A 23 -3.70 9.35 -8.25
CA ILE A 23 -2.33 9.73 -8.63
C ILE A 23 -1.77 10.69 -7.57
N CYS A 24 -0.57 10.41 -7.06
CA CYS A 24 0.09 11.25 -6.07
C CYS A 24 0.63 12.50 -6.73
N LYS A 25 0.28 13.67 -6.17
CA LYS A 25 0.74 14.98 -6.69
C LYS A 25 2.22 15.26 -6.43
N VAL A 26 2.86 14.51 -5.53
CA VAL A 26 4.25 14.75 -5.10
C VAL A 26 5.24 13.91 -5.89
N CYS A 27 5.03 12.60 -5.97
CA CYS A 27 5.96 11.67 -6.63
C CYS A 27 5.43 11.04 -7.93
N GLY A 28 4.16 11.26 -8.29
CA GLY A 28 3.55 10.66 -9.48
C GLY A 28 3.14 9.19 -9.34
N TYR A 29 3.25 8.58 -8.16
CA TYR A 29 2.75 7.23 -7.90
C TYR A 29 1.25 7.13 -8.20
N TRP A 30 0.82 6.11 -8.93
CA TRP A 30 -0.59 5.91 -9.26
C TRP A 30 -1.10 4.55 -8.77
N THR A 31 -2.37 4.50 -8.36
CA THR A 31 -3.07 3.27 -7.99
C THR A 31 -4.56 3.37 -8.35
N LYS A 32 -5.30 2.27 -8.30
CA LYS A 32 -6.76 2.28 -8.48
C LYS A 32 -7.46 2.45 -7.12
N ILE A 33 -8.56 3.20 -7.07
CA ILE A 33 -9.36 3.34 -5.84
C ILE A 33 -9.73 1.94 -5.31
N ASN A 34 -9.71 1.78 -3.98
CA ASN A 34 -10.01 0.54 -3.27
C ASN A 34 -9.04 -0.62 -3.52
N THR A 35 -7.85 -0.38 -4.10
CA THR A 35 -6.76 -1.34 -3.98
C THR A 35 -6.27 -1.36 -2.54
N ALA A 36 -6.54 -2.43 -1.82
CA ALA A 36 -5.81 -2.71 -0.60
C ALA A 36 -4.35 -3.01 -1.00
N ARG A 37 -3.39 -2.28 -0.44
CA ARG A 37 -2.00 -2.73 -0.49
C ARG A 37 -1.96 -4.01 0.32
N MET A 38 -1.74 -5.14 -0.34
CA MET A 38 -1.32 -6.35 0.34
C MET A 38 0.14 -6.07 0.74
N GLU A 39 0.34 -5.50 1.93
CA GLU A 39 1.67 -5.51 2.52
C GLU A 39 2.11 -6.97 2.57
N SER A 40 3.33 -7.25 2.15
CA SER A 40 3.89 -8.60 2.26
C SER A 40 3.65 -9.05 3.68
N ILE A 41 2.82 -10.07 3.84
CA ILE A 41 2.66 -10.75 5.12
C ILE A 41 4.07 -11.27 5.41
N MET A 42 4.81 -10.57 6.27
CA MET A 42 6.02 -11.14 6.83
C MET A 42 5.52 -12.32 7.66
N LEU A 43 5.62 -13.51 7.08
CA LEU A 43 5.58 -14.74 7.82
C LEU A 43 6.81 -14.68 8.73
N TYR A 44 6.66 -14.05 9.90
CA TYR A 44 7.65 -14.14 10.95
C TYR A 44 7.84 -15.63 11.23
N GLU A 45 9.08 -16.06 11.10
CA GLU A 45 9.54 -17.43 11.16
C GLU A 45 8.93 -18.21 12.34
N GLU A 46 7.97 -19.10 12.06
CA GLU A 46 7.86 -20.39 12.77
C GLU A 46 8.97 -21.36 12.30
N ALA A 47 10.17 -20.84 12.05
CA ALA A 47 11.35 -21.62 11.66
C ALA A 47 12.45 -21.60 12.74
N VAL A 48 12.14 -21.17 13.97
CA VAL A 48 13.07 -21.27 15.12
C VAL A 48 12.35 -21.80 16.36
N MET A 49 11.88 -23.05 16.33
CA MET A 49 11.65 -23.88 17.54
C MET A 49 11.75 -25.39 17.23
N LEU A 50 12.77 -25.83 16.48
CA LEU A 50 13.24 -27.23 16.50
C LEU A 50 14.77 -27.30 16.65
N TYR A 51 15.32 -26.44 17.51
CA TYR A 51 16.58 -26.71 18.19
C TYR A 51 16.28 -26.72 19.68
N GLU A 52 15.79 -27.86 20.17
CA GLU A 52 16.24 -28.59 21.36
C GLU A 52 15.39 -29.84 21.57
#